data_AF-A0A963MDN3-F1
#
_entry.id   AF-A0A963MDN3-F1
#
_cell.length_a   1.000
_cell.length_b   1.000
_cell.length_c   1.000
_cell.angle_alpha   90.00
_cell.angle_beta   90.00
_cell.angle_gamma   90.00
#
_symmetry.space_group_name_H-M   'P 1'
#
loop_
_entity.id
_entity.type
_entity.pdbx_description
1 polymer ?
#
loop_
_entity_poly.entity_id
_entity_poly.type
_entity_poly.pdbx_seq_one_letter_code
_entity_poly.pdbx_strand_id
1 'polypeptide(L)'
;MDAPLTSPTDLHSFDEKPSAEDKPILLEQLIEEVETRAQKLFTEQLAQQPGFIVTPFDETRRMHADIDPSYKWLNKMQRSSLGTKADVDIVLSGRIVDFGKVQWRYWATGLILSITAETLLVGVVTGFNPSIMGIAVASELVTDLPLWWGGAYIAGWALRPVRVKVNALQITGCKQTIWKEQELIVLIPGKSLKKYPAEDRKRKEIQLRVNLDKALMEIAKTAGRKLRLKPCK
;
A
#
# COMPACT_ATOMS: atom_id res chain seq x y z
N MET A 1 10.98 -3.85 -0.68
CA MET A 1 9.60 -3.74 -1.20
C MET A 1 9.16 -5.15 -1.56
N ASP A 2 7.90 -5.52 -1.35
CA ASP A 2 7.41 -6.90 -1.57
C ASP A 2 6.45 -7.01 -2.77
N ALA A 3 6.16 -5.88 -3.43
CA ALA A 3 5.30 -5.84 -4.60
C ALA A 3 5.88 -6.69 -5.75
N PRO A 4 5.05 -7.44 -6.49
CA PRO A 4 5.49 -8.32 -7.58
C PRO A 4 5.82 -7.52 -8.85
N LEU A 5 6.92 -6.77 -8.78
CA LEU A 5 7.47 -5.94 -9.86
C LEU A 5 8.45 -6.76 -10.70
N THR A 6 8.31 -6.64 -12.01
CA THR A 6 9.09 -7.43 -12.98
C THR A 6 9.78 -6.57 -14.03
N SER A 7 9.41 -5.29 -14.12
CA SER A 7 9.93 -4.36 -15.12
C SER A 7 9.94 -2.92 -14.56
N PRO A 8 10.90 -2.06 -14.95
CA PRO A 8 10.85 -0.62 -14.67
C PRO A 8 9.54 0.03 -15.08
N THR A 9 8.93 -0.48 -16.17
CA THR A 9 7.64 0.01 -16.65
C THR A 9 6.50 -0.23 -15.67
N ASP A 10 6.65 -1.10 -14.67
CA ASP A 10 5.66 -1.28 -13.60
C ASP A 10 5.60 -0.06 -12.68
N LEU A 11 6.72 0.67 -12.55
CA LEU A 11 6.90 1.83 -11.68
C LEU A 11 6.76 3.16 -12.43
N HIS A 12 7.35 3.25 -13.63
CA HIS A 12 7.47 4.50 -14.39
C HIS A 12 6.91 4.39 -15.81
N SER A 13 6.44 5.52 -16.33
CA SER A 13 6.23 5.73 -17.76
C SER A 13 7.55 6.08 -18.44
N PHE A 14 7.80 5.51 -19.62
CA PHE A 14 8.96 5.81 -20.44
C PHE A 14 8.51 6.16 -21.86
N ASP A 15 9.10 7.20 -22.43
CA ASP A 15 8.87 7.58 -23.82
C ASP A 15 9.56 6.58 -24.78
N GLU A 16 10.76 6.13 -24.42
CA GLU A 16 11.47 5.03 -25.06
C GLU A 16 11.64 3.85 -24.10
N LYS A 17 11.39 2.62 -24.58
CA LYS A 17 11.48 1.44 -23.72
C LYS A 17 12.92 1.20 -23.28
N PRO A 18 13.19 0.97 -21.99
CA PRO A 18 14.51 0.59 -21.52
C PRO A 18 15.03 -0.65 -22.26
N SER A 19 16.34 -0.67 -22.54
CA SER A 19 17.02 -1.81 -23.15
C SER A 19 16.89 -3.06 -22.26
N ALA A 20 17.09 -4.26 -22.82
CA ALA A 20 17.03 -5.48 -22.01
C ALA A 20 18.14 -5.55 -20.94
N GLU A 21 19.31 -4.96 -21.24
CA GLU A 21 20.48 -4.95 -20.37
C GLU A 21 20.30 -3.99 -19.19
N ASP A 22 19.69 -2.82 -19.41
CA ASP A 22 19.54 -1.79 -18.37
C ASP A 22 18.36 -2.05 -17.42
N LYS A 23 17.39 -2.87 -17.84
CA LYS A 23 16.15 -3.11 -17.08
C LYS A 23 16.36 -3.52 -15.62
N PRO A 24 17.27 -4.47 -15.29
CA PRO A 24 17.44 -4.90 -13.90
C PRO A 24 17.98 -3.78 -13.01
N ILE A 25 18.99 -3.05 -13.49
CA ILE A 25 19.63 -1.95 -12.76
C ILE A 25 18.62 -0.82 -12.56
N LEU A 26 17.91 -0.45 -13.63
CA LEU A 26 16.89 0.59 -13.58
C LEU A 26 15.72 0.22 -12.66
N LEU A 27 15.31 -1.05 -12.64
CA LEU A 27 14.27 -1.52 -11.73
C LEU A 27 14.70 -1.37 -10.27
N GLU A 28 15.92 -1.78 -9.93
CA GLU A 28 16.46 -1.65 -8.58
C GLU A 28 16.54 -0.19 -8.13
N GLN A 29 17.04 0.70 -8.99
CA GLN A 29 17.10 2.14 -8.72
C GLN A 29 15.72 2.76 -8.45
N LEU A 30 14.72 2.42 -9.28
CA LEU A 30 13.36 2.92 -9.11
C LEU A 30 12.68 2.36 -7.85
N ILE A 31 12.97 1.11 -7.48
CA ILE A 31 12.50 0.54 -6.21
C ILE A 31 13.10 1.35 -5.06
N GLU A 32 14.42 1.55 -5.06
CA GLU A 32 15.09 2.32 -4.00
C GLU A 32 14.54 3.75 -3.90
N GLU A 33 14.30 4.42 -5.03
CA GLU A 33 13.71 5.77 -5.05
C GLU A 33 12.33 5.77 -4.36
N VAL A 34 11.46 4.83 -4.71
CA VAL A 34 10.12 4.71 -4.12
C VAL A 34 10.20 4.43 -2.63
N GLU A 35 11.07 3.52 -2.19
CA GLU A 35 11.23 3.16 -0.78
C GLU A 35 11.81 4.29 0.06
N THR A 36 12.85 4.96 -0.46
CA THR A 36 13.49 6.12 0.16
C THR A 36 12.48 7.23 0.38
N ARG A 37 11.70 7.56 -0.66
CA ARG A 37 10.64 8.56 -0.57
C ARG A 37 9.56 8.14 0.42
N ALA A 38 9.11 6.89 0.35
CA ALA A 38 8.07 6.36 1.24
C ALA A 38 8.48 6.49 2.71
N GLN A 39 9.70 6.06 3.03
CA GLN A 39 10.24 6.12 4.38
C GLN A 39 10.37 7.57 4.85
N LYS A 40 10.94 8.45 4.03
CA LYS A 40 11.07 9.87 4.37
C LYS A 40 9.73 10.52 4.67
N LEU A 41 8.76 10.37 3.76
CA LEU A 41 7.42 10.92 3.96
C LEU A 41 6.75 10.33 5.21
N PHE A 42 6.87 9.03 5.44
CA PHE A 42 6.26 8.39 6.60
C PHE A 42 6.87 8.91 7.91
N THR A 43 8.20 9.07 7.97
CA THR A 43 8.90 9.69 9.09
C THR A 43 8.40 11.12 9.35
N GLU A 44 8.29 11.95 8.30
CA GLU A 44 7.79 13.33 8.41
C GLU A 44 6.33 13.38 8.89
N GLN A 45 5.47 12.50 8.37
CA GLN A 45 4.06 12.45 8.77
C GLN A 45 3.86 11.92 10.19
N LEU A 46 4.70 10.99 10.64
CA LEU A 46 4.70 10.49 12.01
C LEU A 46 5.18 11.55 13.01
N ALA A 47 6.21 12.33 12.65
CA ALA A 47 6.73 13.40 13.50
C ALA A 47 5.69 14.50 13.76
N GLN A 48 4.71 14.65 12.88
CA GLN A 48 3.57 15.56 13.05
C GLN A 48 2.46 14.99 13.95
N GLN A 49 2.52 13.71 14.34
CA GLN A 49 1.49 13.10 15.18
C GLN A 49 1.75 13.35 16.67
N PRO A 50 0.71 13.65 17.47
CA PRO A 50 0.86 13.83 18.90
C PRO A 50 1.30 12.52 19.58
N GLY A 51 2.22 12.63 20.54
CA GLY A 51 2.71 11.50 21.32
C GLY A 51 3.84 10.71 20.67
N PHE A 52 4.40 11.18 19.54
CA PHE A 52 5.57 10.60 18.91
C PHE A 52 6.76 11.55 18.99
N ILE A 53 7.91 11.01 19.40
CA ILE A 53 9.22 11.58 19.15
C ILE A 53 9.88 10.63 18.15
N VAL A 54 10.18 11.13 16.95
CA VAL A 54 10.59 10.29 15.83
C VAL A 54 12.06 10.53 15.54
N THR A 55 12.82 9.44 15.44
CA THR A 55 14.20 9.48 14.95
C THR A 55 14.23 10.05 13.53
N PRO A 56 15.09 11.04 13.23
CA PRO A 56 15.20 11.61 11.90
C PRO A 56 15.45 10.57 10.81
N PHE A 57 14.99 10.87 9.60
CA PHE A 57 15.08 9.97 8.45
C PHE A 57 16.52 9.54 8.14
N ASP A 58 17.45 10.50 8.05
CA ASP A 58 18.84 10.23 7.69
C ASP A 58 19.55 9.36 8.74
N GLU A 59 19.24 9.59 10.02
CA GLU A 59 19.78 8.81 11.12
C GLU A 59 19.23 7.38 11.11
N THR A 60 17.91 7.23 10.88
CA THR A 60 17.26 5.92 10.74
C THR A 60 17.85 5.12 9.58
N ARG A 61 18.09 5.76 8.42
CA ARG A 61 18.71 5.09 7.26
C ARG A 61 20.16 4.69 7.53
N ARG A 62 20.94 5.54 8.21
CA ARG A 62 22.31 5.20 8.62
C ARG A 62 22.31 3.98 9.53
N MET A 63 21.45 3.97 10.56
CA MET A 63 21.37 2.84 11.49
C MET A 63 20.87 1.55 10.84
N HIS A 64 19.98 1.63 9.82
CA HIS A 64 19.60 0.46 9.04
C HIS A 64 20.78 -0.04 8.19
N ALA A 65 21.50 0.84 7.52
CA ALA A 65 22.66 0.49 6.70
C ALA A 65 23.77 -0.20 7.52
N ASP A 66 23.98 0.23 8.77
CA ASP A 66 24.92 -0.40 9.71
C ASP A 66 24.55 -1.87 10.02
N ILE A 67 23.27 -2.23 9.96
CA ILE A 67 22.77 -3.58 10.23
C ILE A 67 22.73 -4.42 8.95
N ASP A 68 22.24 -3.83 7.86
CA ASP A 68 22.15 -4.46 6.56
C ASP A 68 22.33 -3.41 5.44
N PRO A 69 23.53 -3.33 4.83
CA PRO A 69 23.81 -2.40 3.74
C PRO A 69 22.97 -2.63 2.49
N SER A 70 22.36 -3.83 2.34
CA SER A 70 21.48 -4.14 1.21
C SER A 70 20.06 -3.60 1.39
N TYR A 71 19.78 -2.91 2.51
CA TYR A 71 18.48 -2.32 2.85
C TYR A 71 17.30 -3.30 2.78
N LYS A 72 17.57 -4.60 2.90
CA LYS A 72 16.53 -5.63 2.90
C LYS A 72 15.68 -5.56 4.16
N TRP A 73 14.54 -6.25 4.09
CA TRP A 73 13.61 -6.36 5.19
C TRP A 73 14.28 -6.99 6.42
N LEU A 74 14.41 -6.20 7.48
CA LEU A 74 14.99 -6.67 8.73
C LEU A 74 14.08 -7.68 9.42
N ASN A 75 14.67 -8.78 9.87
CA ASN A 75 13.97 -9.76 10.69
C ASN A 75 13.68 -9.20 12.10
N LYS A 76 12.90 -9.94 12.92
CA LYS A 76 12.51 -9.47 14.26
C LYS A 76 13.72 -9.17 15.16
N MET A 77 14.76 -9.98 15.11
CA MET A 77 15.96 -9.78 15.93
C MET A 77 16.72 -8.53 15.50
N GLN A 78 16.95 -8.36 14.19
CA GLN A 78 17.59 -7.16 13.64
C GLN A 78 16.83 -5.88 13.97
N ARG A 79 15.49 -5.88 13.85
CA ARG A 79 14.66 -4.74 14.28
C ARG A 79 14.74 -4.47 15.77
N SER A 80 14.82 -5.53 16.59
CA SER A 80 15.02 -5.34 18.02
C SER A 80 16.37 -4.71 18.31
N SER A 81 17.44 -5.16 17.65
CA SER A 81 18.78 -4.60 17.83
C SER A 81 18.85 -3.15 17.33
N LEU A 82 18.20 -2.84 16.20
CA LEU A 82 18.05 -1.48 15.70
C LEU A 82 17.39 -0.58 16.75
N GLY A 83 16.26 -1.03 17.30
CA GLY A 83 15.52 -0.27 18.29
C GLY A 83 16.29 -0.05 19.60
N THR A 84 17.03 -1.06 20.06
CA THR A 84 17.90 -0.92 21.24
C THR A 84 19.07 0.02 20.97
N LYS A 85 19.71 -0.05 19.79
CA LYS A 85 20.81 0.85 19.41
C LYS A 85 20.34 2.30 19.24
N ALA A 86 19.13 2.49 18.74
CA ALA A 86 18.50 3.79 18.56
C ALA A 86 17.88 4.37 19.85
N ASP A 87 17.87 3.60 20.94
CA ASP A 87 17.20 3.94 22.22
C ASP A 87 15.74 4.40 22.04
N VAL A 88 14.97 3.65 21.24
CA VAL A 88 13.57 3.95 20.95
C VAL A 88 12.62 2.97 21.60
N ASP A 89 11.43 3.44 21.98
CA ASP A 89 10.40 2.58 22.56
C ASP A 89 9.74 1.66 21.52
N ILE A 90 9.63 2.11 20.27
CA ILE A 90 8.92 1.42 19.20
C ILE A 90 9.71 1.52 17.89
N VAL A 91 9.86 0.38 17.21
CA VAL A 91 10.30 0.32 15.82
C VAL A 91 9.10 0.07 14.92
N LEU A 92 8.84 0.99 14.00
CA LEU A 92 7.84 0.83 12.94
C LEU A 92 8.51 0.28 11.69
N SER A 93 7.88 -0.69 11.03
CA SER A 93 8.38 -1.23 9.76
C SER A 93 7.25 -1.40 8.76
N GLY A 94 7.47 -0.86 7.57
CA GLY A 94 6.48 -0.84 6.49
C GLY A 94 6.94 -1.64 5.28
N ARG A 95 5.98 -2.25 4.57
CA ARG A 95 6.19 -2.92 3.28
C ARG A 95 5.15 -2.48 2.29
N ILE A 96 5.58 -2.15 1.10
CA ILE A 96 4.69 -1.94 -0.05
C ILE A 96 4.50 -3.32 -0.69
N VAL A 97 3.28 -3.87 -0.58
CA VAL A 97 2.96 -5.22 -1.06
C VAL A 97 2.26 -5.21 -2.41
N ASP A 98 1.70 -4.06 -2.82
CA ASP A 98 1.27 -3.82 -4.19
C ASP A 98 1.55 -2.40 -4.59
N PHE A 99 1.96 -2.26 -5.85
CA PHE A 99 2.28 -0.97 -6.43
C PHE A 99 1.80 -0.94 -7.87
N GLY A 100 0.59 -0.42 -8.07
CA GLY A 100 0.00 -0.20 -9.38
C GLY A 100 -0.57 -1.44 -10.09
N LYS A 101 -0.43 -2.62 -9.49
CA LYS A 101 -0.93 -3.88 -10.04
C LYS A 101 -2.25 -4.25 -9.37
N VAL A 102 -3.30 -4.31 -10.16
CA VAL A 102 -4.60 -4.84 -9.73
C VAL A 102 -4.51 -6.36 -9.77
N GLN A 103 -4.55 -7.02 -8.61
CA GLN A 103 -4.52 -8.47 -8.56
C GLN A 103 -5.90 -9.04 -8.93
N TRP A 104 -6.07 -9.41 -10.21
CA TRP A 104 -7.35 -9.86 -10.78
C TRP A 104 -8.04 -10.97 -9.99
N ARG A 105 -7.26 -11.90 -9.43
CA ARG A 105 -7.77 -13.01 -8.63
C ARG A 105 -8.57 -12.57 -7.40
N TYR A 106 -8.22 -11.47 -6.75
CA TYR A 106 -8.90 -11.05 -5.52
C TYR A 106 -10.24 -10.39 -5.80
N TRP A 107 -10.30 -9.52 -6.80
CA TRP A 107 -11.57 -8.85 -7.12
C TRP A 107 -12.49 -9.71 -7.97
N ALA A 108 -11.97 -10.51 -8.90
CA ALA A 108 -12.81 -11.45 -9.66
C ALA A 108 -13.46 -12.47 -8.72
N THR A 109 -12.72 -13.01 -7.75
CA THR A 109 -13.29 -13.92 -6.74
C THR A 109 -14.31 -13.21 -5.85
N GLY A 110 -14.02 -12.00 -5.38
CA GLY A 110 -14.97 -11.22 -4.55
C GLY A 110 -16.27 -10.90 -5.29
N LEU A 111 -16.16 -10.48 -6.55
CA LEU A 111 -17.28 -10.17 -7.43
C LEU A 111 -18.08 -11.43 -7.78
N ILE A 112 -17.42 -12.56 -8.06
CA ILE A 112 -18.11 -13.85 -8.25
C ILE A 112 -18.87 -14.24 -6.98
N LEU A 113 -18.28 -14.06 -5.79
CA LEU A 113 -18.93 -14.39 -4.52
C LEU A 113 -20.12 -13.49 -4.23
N SER A 114 -20.05 -12.16 -4.45
CA SER A 114 -21.20 -11.28 -4.23
C SER A 114 -22.31 -11.56 -5.24
N ILE A 115 -21.98 -11.70 -6.54
CA ILE A 115 -22.93 -12.10 -7.58
C ILE A 115 -23.60 -13.43 -7.21
N THR A 116 -22.84 -14.43 -6.74
CA THR A 116 -23.39 -15.74 -6.36
C THR A 116 -24.34 -15.62 -5.17
N ALA A 117 -23.93 -14.87 -4.13
CA ALA A 117 -24.75 -14.68 -2.94
C ALA A 117 -26.06 -13.95 -3.26
N GLU A 118 -26.01 -12.88 -4.05
CA GLU A 118 -27.19 -12.13 -4.44
C GLU A 118 -28.09 -12.92 -5.40
N THR A 119 -27.50 -13.63 -6.36
CA THR A 119 -28.23 -14.51 -7.28
C THR A 119 -28.98 -15.61 -6.54
N LEU A 120 -28.39 -16.17 -5.46
CA LEU A 120 -29.08 -17.14 -4.59
C LEU A 120 -30.24 -16.49 -3.83
N LEU A 121 -30.04 -15.31 -3.25
CA LEU A 121 -31.09 -14.58 -2.53
C LEU A 121 -32.26 -14.20 -3.45
N VAL A 122 -31.96 -13.57 -4.59
CA VAL A 122 -32.96 -13.21 -5.62
C VAL A 122 -33.61 -14.48 -6.18
N GLY A 123 -32.85 -15.55 -6.41
CA GLY A 123 -33.37 -16.84 -6.86
C GLY A 123 -34.39 -17.44 -5.91
N VAL A 124 -34.11 -17.45 -4.60
CA VAL A 124 -35.07 -17.91 -3.57
C VAL A 124 -36.33 -17.05 -3.56
N VAL A 125 -36.20 -15.73 -3.68
CA VAL A 125 -37.35 -14.80 -3.64
C VAL A 125 -38.20 -14.86 -4.91
N THR A 126 -37.59 -15.14 -6.06
CA THR A 126 -38.24 -15.05 -7.38
C THR A 126 -38.55 -16.41 -8.01
N GLY A 127 -38.26 -17.51 -7.31
CA GLY A 127 -38.42 -18.87 -7.83
C GLY A 127 -37.45 -19.18 -8.98
N PHE A 128 -36.24 -18.61 -8.92
CA PHE A 128 -35.19 -18.74 -9.94
C PHE A 128 -35.64 -18.29 -11.34
N ASN A 129 -36.36 -17.16 -11.42
CA ASN A 129 -36.71 -16.57 -12.71
C ASN A 129 -35.45 -16.02 -13.42
N PRO A 130 -35.05 -16.58 -14.57
CA PRO A 130 -33.78 -16.24 -15.22
C PRO A 130 -33.71 -14.78 -15.69
N SER A 131 -34.85 -14.16 -16.01
CA SER A 131 -34.87 -12.76 -16.45
C SER A 131 -34.61 -11.81 -15.28
N ILE A 132 -35.20 -12.08 -14.11
CA ILE A 132 -35.02 -11.26 -12.91
C ILE A 132 -33.60 -11.46 -12.34
N MET A 133 -33.12 -12.71 -12.34
CA MET A 133 -31.74 -13.03 -11.97
C MET A 133 -30.75 -12.31 -12.90
N GLY A 134 -30.98 -12.33 -14.22
CA GLY A 134 -30.14 -11.62 -15.18
C GLY A 134 -30.07 -10.10 -14.94
N ILE A 135 -31.20 -9.47 -14.57
CA ILE A 135 -31.25 -8.05 -14.19
C ILE A 135 -30.48 -7.79 -12.89
N ALA A 136 -30.63 -8.65 -11.88
CA ALA A 136 -29.91 -8.52 -10.61
C ALA A 136 -28.39 -8.62 -10.83
N VAL A 137 -27.92 -9.62 -11.57
CA VAL A 137 -26.49 -9.77 -11.93
C VAL A 137 -25.98 -8.55 -12.68
N ALA A 138 -26.75 -8.02 -13.63
CA ALA A 138 -26.36 -6.83 -14.38
C ALA A 138 -26.29 -5.58 -13.47
N SER A 139 -27.23 -5.43 -12.54
CA SER A 139 -27.23 -4.35 -11.54
C SER A 139 -25.99 -4.44 -10.65
N GLU A 140 -25.72 -5.62 -10.10
CA GLU A 140 -24.56 -5.89 -9.24
C GLU A 140 -23.25 -5.62 -10.00
N LEU A 141 -23.13 -6.05 -11.26
CA LEU A 141 -21.96 -5.71 -12.07
C LEU A 141 -21.77 -4.20 -12.23
N VAL A 142 -22.84 -3.40 -12.30
CA VAL A 142 -22.73 -1.94 -12.46
C VAL A 142 -22.39 -1.25 -11.13
N THR A 143 -22.95 -1.72 -10.01
CA THR A 143 -22.72 -1.13 -8.68
C THR A 143 -21.42 -1.60 -8.05
N ASP A 144 -21.09 -2.88 -8.21
CA ASP A 144 -20.04 -3.56 -7.47
C ASP A 144 -18.69 -3.63 -8.21
N LEU A 145 -18.62 -3.60 -9.55
CA LEU A 145 -17.33 -3.48 -10.28
C LEU A 145 -16.45 -2.30 -9.81
N PRO A 146 -17.01 -1.08 -9.65
CA PRO A 146 -16.23 0.02 -9.12
C PRO A 146 -15.87 -0.14 -7.63
N LEU A 147 -16.70 -0.83 -6.86
CA LEU A 147 -16.52 -1.08 -5.42
C LEU A 147 -15.44 -2.14 -5.14
N TRP A 148 -15.28 -3.16 -5.99
CA TRP A 148 -14.30 -4.25 -5.78
C TRP A 148 -12.89 -3.95 -6.30
N TRP A 149 -12.47 -2.67 -6.35
CA TRP A 149 -11.05 -2.28 -6.48
C TRP A 149 -10.33 -2.83 -7.73
N GLY A 150 -11.07 -3.21 -8.77
CA GLY A 150 -10.53 -3.65 -10.06
C GLY A 150 -11.12 -2.86 -11.22
N GLY A 151 -12.44 -2.76 -11.25
CA GLY A 151 -13.17 -2.03 -12.29
C GLY A 151 -12.88 -0.52 -12.28
N ALA A 152 -12.86 0.12 -11.10
CA ALA A 152 -12.58 1.56 -11.01
C ALA A 152 -11.20 1.96 -11.52
N TYR A 153 -10.20 1.09 -11.38
CA TYR A 153 -8.85 1.33 -11.90
C TYR A 153 -8.74 1.06 -13.40
N ILE A 154 -9.40 0.00 -13.89
CA ILE A 154 -9.45 -0.34 -15.32
C ILE A 154 -10.22 0.73 -16.10
N ALA A 155 -11.33 1.22 -15.56
CA ALA A 155 -12.16 2.28 -16.14
C ALA A 155 -11.56 3.69 -15.96
N GLY A 156 -10.41 3.83 -15.28
CA GLY A 156 -9.74 5.12 -15.07
C GLY A 156 -10.45 6.08 -14.11
N TRP A 157 -11.43 5.59 -13.34
CA TRP A 157 -12.17 6.38 -12.34
C TRP A 157 -11.36 6.64 -11.07
N ALA A 158 -10.47 5.71 -10.73
CA ALA A 158 -9.56 5.82 -9.58
C ALA A 158 -8.09 5.56 -9.99
N LEU A 159 -7.15 6.07 -9.18
CA LEU A 159 -5.72 5.86 -9.38
C LEU A 159 -5.32 4.43 -9.03
N ARG A 160 -4.46 3.79 -9.82
CA ARG A 160 -4.00 2.41 -9.59
C ARG A 160 -3.62 2.17 -8.11
N PRO A 161 -3.96 0.99 -7.55
CA PRO A 161 -3.87 0.76 -6.12
C PRO A 161 -2.41 0.68 -5.67
N VAL A 162 -2.15 1.22 -4.48
CA VAL A 162 -0.93 0.97 -3.72
C VAL A 162 -1.34 0.42 -2.36
N ARG A 163 -0.75 -0.72 -1.98
CA ARG A 163 -1.01 -1.36 -0.68
C ARG A 163 0.23 -1.31 0.18
N VAL A 164 0.08 -0.74 1.37
CA VAL A 164 1.14 -0.64 2.36
C VAL A 164 0.72 -1.36 3.62
N LYS A 165 1.65 -2.14 4.17
CA LYS A 165 1.50 -2.91 5.40
C LYS A 165 2.53 -2.44 6.41
N VAL A 166 2.06 -1.95 7.55
CA VAL A 166 2.93 -1.45 8.63
C VAL A 166 2.70 -2.25 9.90
N ASN A 167 3.80 -2.61 10.58
CA ASN A 167 3.80 -3.21 11.91
C ASN A 167 4.59 -2.36 12.90
N ALA A 168 4.32 -2.56 14.19
CA ALA A 168 5.04 -1.90 15.28
C ALA A 168 5.58 -2.93 16.27
N LEU A 169 6.89 -2.89 16.51
CA LEU A 169 7.59 -3.68 17.51
C LEU A 169 7.94 -2.77 18.69
N GLN A 170 7.35 -3.03 19.86
CA GLN A 170 7.76 -2.36 21.10
C GLN A 170 9.08 -2.95 21.56
N ILE A 171 10.07 -2.12 21.83
CA ILE A 171 11.41 -2.50 22.26
C ILE A 171 11.47 -2.54 23.79
N THR A 172 10.98 -1.48 24.43
CA THR A 172 11.02 -1.31 25.87
C THR A 172 10.16 -2.37 26.57
N GLY A 173 10.79 -3.12 27.48
CA GLY A 173 10.17 -4.15 28.31
C GLY A 173 10.08 -5.54 27.66
N CYS A 174 9.26 -5.72 26.60
CA CYS A 174 8.87 -7.08 26.16
C CYS A 174 9.25 -7.49 24.73
N LYS A 175 9.78 -6.61 23.87
CA LYS A 175 10.13 -6.95 22.48
C LYS A 175 8.96 -7.61 21.71
N GLN A 176 7.75 -7.09 21.90
CA GLN A 176 6.49 -7.64 21.34
C GLN A 176 5.92 -6.76 20.23
N THR A 177 5.25 -7.40 19.26
CA THR A 177 4.50 -6.68 18.23
C THR A 177 3.21 -6.13 18.82
N ILE A 178 3.12 -4.82 18.98
CA ILE A 178 1.98 -4.15 19.65
C ILE A 178 0.90 -3.69 18.68
N TRP A 179 1.25 -3.57 17.40
CA TRP A 179 0.33 -3.21 16.33
C TRP A 179 0.46 -4.23 15.20
N LYS A 180 -0.54 -5.11 15.10
CA LYS A 180 -0.65 -6.08 14.02
C LYS A 180 -1.00 -5.35 12.72
N GLU A 181 -0.41 -5.87 11.66
CA GLU A 181 -0.41 -5.37 10.28
C GLU A 181 -1.66 -4.59 9.91
N GLN A 182 -1.53 -3.28 9.76
CA GLN A 182 -2.58 -2.49 9.12
C GLN A 182 -2.39 -2.59 7.62
N GLU A 183 -3.36 -3.17 6.93
CA GLU A 183 -3.46 -3.11 5.48
C GLU A 183 -4.35 -1.92 5.13
N LEU A 184 -3.78 -0.93 4.47
CA LEU A 184 -4.55 0.20 3.96
C LEU A 184 -4.48 0.23 2.44
N ILE A 185 -5.66 0.21 1.82
CA ILE A 185 -5.86 0.51 0.41
C ILE A 185 -6.66 1.81 0.37
N VAL A 186 -6.12 2.84 -0.28
CA VAL A 186 -6.84 4.11 -0.44
C VAL A 186 -7.37 4.23 -1.85
N LEU A 187 -8.69 4.41 -1.98
CA LEU A 187 -9.30 4.75 -3.25
C LEU A 187 -9.15 6.26 -3.46
N ILE A 188 -8.29 6.63 -4.39
CA ILE A 188 -8.11 8.04 -4.76
C ILE A 188 -8.80 8.30 -6.10
N PRO A 189 -9.78 9.21 -6.16
CA PRO A 189 -10.43 9.57 -7.41
C PRO A 189 -9.44 10.12 -8.42
N GLY A 190 -9.58 9.77 -9.70
CA GLY A 190 -8.71 10.29 -10.78
C GLY A 190 -8.75 11.82 -10.89
N LYS A 191 -9.86 12.46 -10.48
CA LYS A 191 -10.00 13.92 -10.40
C LYS A 191 -8.96 14.59 -9.50
N SER A 192 -8.36 13.86 -8.53
CA SER A 192 -7.29 14.37 -7.67
C SER A 192 -6.02 14.79 -8.45
N LEU A 193 -5.85 14.29 -9.68
CA LEU A 193 -4.72 14.65 -10.53
C LEU A 193 -4.88 16.00 -11.23
N LYS A 194 -6.05 16.66 -11.14
CA LYS A 194 -6.28 17.97 -11.79
C LYS A 194 -5.27 19.04 -11.34
N LYS A 195 -4.64 18.88 -10.18
CA LYS A 195 -3.58 19.75 -9.66
C LYS A 195 -2.25 19.64 -10.42
N TYR A 196 -2.07 18.61 -11.25
CA TYR A 196 -0.86 18.43 -12.08
C TYR A 196 -1.10 18.91 -13.52
N PRO A 197 -0.03 19.24 -14.26
CA PRO A 197 -0.07 19.48 -15.71
C PRO A 197 -0.70 18.31 -16.47
N ALA A 198 -1.33 18.58 -17.63
CA ALA A 198 -2.09 17.58 -18.36
C ALA A 198 -1.24 16.38 -18.81
N GLU A 199 0.01 16.62 -19.18
CA GLU A 199 0.99 15.59 -19.54
C GLU A 199 1.34 14.67 -18.36
N ASP A 200 1.45 15.23 -17.15
CA ASP A 200 1.80 14.48 -15.94
C ASP A 200 0.64 13.65 -15.37
N ARG A 201 -0.61 13.99 -15.69
CA ARG A 201 -1.79 13.25 -15.21
C ARG A 201 -1.81 11.80 -15.71
N LYS A 202 -1.23 11.55 -16.88
CA LYS A 202 -1.16 10.21 -17.48
C LYS A 202 0.08 9.44 -17.04
N ARG A 203 1.07 10.11 -16.45
CA ARG A 203 2.32 9.49 -15.98
C ARG A 203 2.05 8.54 -14.82
N LYS A 204 2.52 7.30 -14.94
CA LYS A 204 2.22 6.22 -13.99
C LYS A 204 2.84 6.52 -12.63
N GLU A 205 4.09 6.96 -12.65
CA GLU A 205 4.86 7.36 -11.47
C GLU A 205 4.13 8.42 -10.64
N ILE A 206 3.45 9.37 -11.29
CA ILE A 206 2.67 10.42 -10.60
C ILE A 206 1.44 9.82 -9.93
N GLN A 207 0.69 8.95 -10.62
CA GLN A 207 -0.51 8.33 -10.06
C GLN A 207 -0.20 7.44 -8.86
N LEU A 208 0.84 6.61 -8.99
CA LEU A 208 1.27 5.70 -7.93
C LEU A 208 1.81 6.45 -6.73
N ARG A 209 2.59 7.52 -6.97
CA ARG A 209 3.08 8.41 -5.91
C ARG A 209 1.97 9.07 -5.12
N VAL A 210 0.94 9.60 -5.81
CA VAL A 210 -0.21 10.21 -5.12
C VAL A 210 -0.92 9.19 -4.24
N ASN A 211 -1.03 7.94 -4.68
CA ASN A 211 -1.66 6.88 -3.89
C ASN A 211 -0.81 6.46 -2.69
N LEU A 212 0.47 6.21 -2.90
CA LEU A 212 1.42 5.90 -1.85
C LEU A 212 1.46 6.99 -0.77
N ASP A 213 1.61 8.26 -1.19
CA ASP A 213 1.71 9.39 -0.28
C ASP A 213 0.47 9.46 0.63
N LYS A 214 -0.73 9.32 0.05
CA LYS A 214 -1.98 9.32 0.80
C LYS A 214 -2.09 8.12 1.74
N ALA A 215 -1.70 6.92 1.31
CA ALA A 215 -1.73 5.73 2.15
C ALA A 215 -0.84 5.90 3.38
N LEU A 216 0.39 6.40 3.20
CA LEU A 216 1.32 6.65 4.30
C LEU A 216 0.82 7.73 5.26
N MET A 217 0.23 8.81 4.75
CA MET A 217 -0.39 9.84 5.60
C MET A 217 -1.51 9.28 6.48
N GLU A 218 -2.41 8.46 5.93
CA GLU A 218 -3.52 7.88 6.70
C GLU A 218 -3.03 6.81 7.69
N ILE A 219 -2.00 6.02 7.35
CA ILE A 219 -1.36 5.11 8.30
C ILE A 219 -0.72 5.89 9.45
N ALA A 220 0.01 6.98 9.17
CA ALA A 220 0.63 7.82 10.19
C ALA A 220 -0.42 8.42 11.13
N LYS A 221 -1.51 8.99 10.60
CA LYS A 221 -2.64 9.47 11.42
C LYS A 221 -3.24 8.38 12.29
N THR A 222 -3.40 7.17 11.73
CA THR A 222 -3.95 6.04 12.48
C THR A 222 -3.00 5.61 13.59
N ALA A 223 -1.68 5.60 13.35
CA ALA A 223 -0.68 5.38 14.39
C ALA A 223 -0.78 6.45 15.49
N GLY A 224 -0.83 7.73 15.12
CA GLY A 224 -1.05 8.86 16.03
C GLY A 224 -2.22 8.65 17.00
N ARG A 225 -3.34 8.14 16.48
CA ARG A 225 -4.56 7.91 17.27
C ARG A 225 -4.55 6.63 18.09
N LYS A 226 -4.02 5.53 17.54
CA LYS A 226 -4.24 4.17 18.08
C LYS A 226 -3.00 3.50 18.65
N LEU A 227 -1.80 3.85 18.19
CA LEU A 227 -0.58 3.19 18.60
C LEU A 227 -0.15 3.72 19.97
N ARG A 228 -0.15 2.84 20.96
CA ARG A 228 0.26 3.13 22.34
C ARG A 228 1.12 1.98 22.85
N LEU A 229 2.05 2.29 23.75
CA LEU A 229 2.81 1.27 24.46
C LEU A 229 1.86 0.36 25.23
N LYS A 230 2.17 -0.93 25.24
CA LYS A 230 1.41 -1.93 25.98
C LYS A 230 2.20 -2.38 27.20
N PRO A 231 1.52 -2.66 28.33
CA PRO A 231 2.17 -3.28 29.47
C PRO A 231 2.70 -4.66 29.06
N CYS A 232 3.88 -4.98 29.57
CA CYS A 232 4.49 -6.29 29.38
C CYS A 232 3.70 -7.30 30.21
N LYS A 233 3.16 -8.32 29.56
CA LYS A 233 2.59 -9.51 30.22
C LYS A 233 3.56 -10.66 30.05
#